data_AF-A0A1I7Z2U5-F1
#
_entry.id   AF-A0A1I7Z2U5-F1
#
_cell.length_a   1.000
_cell.length_b   1.000
_cell.length_c   1.000
_cell.angle_alpha   90.00
_cell.angle_beta   90.00
_cell.angle_gamma   90.00
#
_symmetry.space_group_name_H-M   'P 1'
#
loop_
_entity.id
_entity.type
_entity.pdbx_description
1 polymer ?
#
loop_
_entity_poly.entity_id
_entity_poly.type
_entity_poly.pdbx_seq_one_letter_code
_entity_poly.pdbx_strand_id
1 'polypeptide(L)'
;MNSLVRCCRPPSISTTVVRNRVSYYQPSRRWPPRFVRRFFLRYPNAHLWGTLGVCSVALLFPIFPWFYNYATMSREEFMRYRDQYNIVIRERQKFGTSLYFPFFNDNKAVTGVVSPAEDVKKDV
;
A
#
# COMPACT_ATOMS: atom_id res chain seq x y z
N MET A 1 56.74 74.18 9.85
CA MET A 1 55.36 73.83 10.24
C MET A 1 54.66 73.31 8.99
N ASN A 2 54.75 72.01 8.71
CA ASN A 2 54.17 71.41 7.51
C ASN A 2 53.01 70.51 7.94
N SER A 3 51.80 70.87 7.52
CA SER A 3 50.55 70.24 7.89
C SER A 3 50.39 68.89 7.17
N LEU A 4 50.37 67.81 7.96
CA LEU A 4 49.98 66.49 7.49
C LEU A 4 48.45 66.39 7.52
N VAL A 5 47.81 66.75 6.41
CA VAL A 5 46.40 66.44 6.18
C VAL A 5 46.29 64.94 5.88
N ARG A 6 46.08 64.14 6.92
CA ARG A 6 45.67 62.74 6.77
C ARG A 6 44.25 62.71 6.24
N CYS A 7 44.09 62.34 4.98
CA CYS A 7 42.79 61.93 4.45
C CYS A 7 42.33 60.66 5.18
N CYS A 8 41.47 60.81 6.19
CA CYS A 8 40.74 59.70 6.79
C CYS A 8 39.75 59.15 5.76
N ARG A 9 40.14 58.10 5.04
CA ARG A 9 39.21 57.27 4.26
C ARG A 9 38.35 56.50 5.27
N PRO A 10 37.02 56.70 5.35
CA PRO A 10 36.21 55.84 6.19
C PRO A 10 36.29 54.41 5.65
N PRO A 11 36.39 53.39 6.52
CA PRO A 11 36.37 52.00 6.06
C PRO A 11 35.05 51.74 5.34
N SER A 12 35.12 51.06 4.19
CA SER A 12 33.91 50.57 3.53
C SER A 12 33.21 49.63 4.50
N ILE A 13 32.07 50.07 5.05
CA ILE A 13 31.19 49.18 5.82
C ILE A 13 30.65 48.17 4.80
N SER A 14 31.32 47.04 4.67
CA SER A 14 30.77 45.87 3.99
C SER A 14 29.67 45.32 4.88
N THR A 15 28.49 45.95 4.84
CA THR A 15 27.27 45.31 5.33
C THR A 15 27.02 44.12 4.41
N THR A 16 27.60 42.97 4.74
CA THR A 16 27.11 41.70 4.23
C THR A 16 25.69 41.57 4.76
N VAL A 17 24.72 42.08 4.00
CA VAL A 17 23.31 41.82 4.24
C VAL A 17 23.17 40.31 4.07
N VAL A 18 23.26 39.59 5.18
CA VAL A 18 22.91 38.18 5.24
C VAL A 18 21.42 38.16 4.94
N ARG A 19 21.07 37.98 3.66
CA ARG A 19 19.70 37.72 3.25
C ARG A 19 19.33 36.40 3.90
N ASN A 20 18.69 36.49 5.06
CA ASN A 20 18.09 35.36 5.72
C ASN A 20 16.87 34.99 4.87
N ARG A 21 17.09 34.30 3.74
CA ARG A 21 15.99 33.69 3.00
C ARG A 21 15.38 32.70 3.96
N VAL A 22 14.19 33.01 4.45
CA VAL A 22 13.31 32.06 5.13
C VAL A 22 13.11 30.91 4.15
N SER A 23 13.95 29.90 4.29
CA SER A 23 13.87 28.68 3.52
C SER A 23 12.77 27.91 4.22
N TYR A 24 11.51 28.15 3.85
CA TYR A 24 10.35 27.40 4.36
C TYR A 24 10.52 25.87 4.21
N TYR A 25 11.54 25.44 3.48
CA TYR A 25 12.00 24.08 3.29
C TYR A 25 13.42 23.87 3.86
N GLN A 26 13.70 24.17 5.13
CA GLN A 26 14.86 23.53 5.78
C GLN A 26 14.52 22.03 5.93
N PRO A 27 15.19 21.14 5.18
CA PRO A 27 14.81 19.73 5.15
C PRO A 27 15.41 19.04 6.38
N SER A 28 14.65 19.08 7.47
CA SER A 28 14.85 18.27 8.67
C SER A 28 15.09 16.81 8.28
N ARG A 29 16.06 16.14 8.91
CA ARG A 29 16.38 14.72 8.72
C ARG A 29 15.34 13.79 9.40
N ARG A 30 14.12 14.27 9.57
CA ARG A 30 13.01 13.58 10.25
C ARG A 30 12.12 12.90 9.21
N TRP A 31 11.39 11.88 9.66
CA TRP A 31 10.38 11.22 8.83
C TRP A 31 9.30 12.24 8.41
N PRO A 32 8.80 12.22 7.16
CA PRO A 32 9.08 11.26 6.09
C PRO A 32 10.38 11.53 5.30
N PRO A 33 11.00 10.50 4.68
CA PRO A 33 12.19 10.64 3.85
C PRO A 33 12.04 11.72 2.76
N ARG A 34 13.16 12.38 2.41
CA ARG A 34 13.17 13.51 1.44
C ARG A 34 12.51 13.17 0.10
N PHE A 35 12.67 11.94 -0.39
CA PHE A 35 12.04 11.47 -1.62
C PHE A 35 10.50 11.44 -1.50
N VAL A 36 9.98 10.86 -0.43
CA VAL A 36 8.53 10.74 -0.18
C VAL A 36 7.90 12.14 -0.07
N ARG A 37 8.54 13.04 0.69
CA ARG A 37 8.10 14.43 0.79
C ARG A 37 8.08 15.13 -0.58
N ARG A 38 9.14 14.98 -1.38
CA ARG A 38 9.20 15.57 -2.74
C ARG A 38 8.12 14.98 -3.67
N PHE A 39 7.85 13.69 -3.55
CA PHE A 39 6.83 13.01 -4.35
C PHE A 39 5.42 13.55 -4.06
N PHE A 40 5.02 13.64 -2.79
CA PHE A 40 3.70 14.18 -2.43
C PHE A 40 3.55 15.68 -2.70
N LEU A 41 4.64 16.47 -2.56
CA LEU A 41 4.61 17.89 -2.96
C LEU A 41 4.49 18.07 -4.47
N ARG A 42 5.07 17.17 -5.27
CA ARG A 42 4.99 17.20 -6.74
C ARG A 42 3.65 16.66 -7.24
N TYR A 43 3.09 15.68 -6.54
CA TYR A 43 1.85 14.99 -6.89
C TYR A 43 0.88 15.00 -5.71
N PRO A 44 0.11 16.09 -5.53
CA PRO A 44 -0.79 16.23 -4.39
C PRO A 44 -1.88 15.14 -4.38
N ASN A 45 -2.32 14.67 -5.55
CA ASN A 45 -3.37 13.65 -5.69
C ASN A 45 -2.85 12.21 -5.57
N ALA A 46 -1.55 11.98 -5.33
CA ALA A 46 -0.99 10.63 -5.33
C ALA A 46 -1.62 9.70 -4.29
N HIS A 47 -2.03 10.24 -3.14
CA HIS A 47 -2.70 9.47 -2.10
C HIS A 47 -4.05 8.92 -2.56
N LEU A 48 -4.84 9.69 -3.34
CA LEU A 48 -6.13 9.24 -3.87
C LEU A 48 -5.96 8.06 -4.83
N TRP A 49 -4.98 8.14 -5.73
CA TRP A 49 -4.66 7.03 -6.65
C TRP A 49 -4.13 5.82 -5.90
N GLY A 50 -3.32 6.02 -4.86
CA GLY A 50 -2.84 4.95 -3.98
C GLY A 50 -3.99 4.23 -3.29
N THR A 51 -4.91 4.96 -2.65
CA THR A 51 -6.07 4.36 -1.99
C THR A 51 -7.01 3.69 -2.98
N LEU A 52 -7.22 4.29 -4.16
CA LEU A 52 -8.03 3.68 -5.21
C LEU A 52 -7.42 2.37 -5.70
N GLY A 53 -6.08 2.33 -5.88
CA GLY A 53 -5.36 1.10 -6.22
C GLY A 53 -5.47 0.02 -5.15
N VAL A 54 -5.34 0.40 -3.87
CA VAL A 54 -5.52 -0.56 -2.77
C VAL A 54 -6.95 -1.10 -2.73
N CYS A 55 -7.96 -0.22 -2.87
CA CYS A 55 -9.36 -0.63 -2.90
C CYS A 55 -9.68 -1.51 -4.11
N SER A 56 -9.15 -1.20 -5.30
CA SER A 56 -9.39 -2.02 -6.49
C SER A 56 -8.77 -3.41 -6.35
N VAL A 57 -7.55 -3.51 -5.80
CA VAL A 57 -6.93 -4.82 -5.51
C VAL A 57 -7.73 -5.58 -4.45
N ALA A 58 -8.22 -4.92 -3.40
CA ALA A 58 -9.06 -5.57 -2.39
C ALA A 58 -10.39 -6.11 -2.97
N LEU A 59 -11.00 -5.40 -3.92
CA LEU A 59 -12.19 -5.87 -4.63
C LEU A 59 -11.91 -7.07 -5.53
N LEU A 60 -10.72 -7.12 -6.16
CA LEU A 60 -10.32 -8.22 -7.03
C LEU A 60 -9.77 -9.44 -6.26
N PHE A 61 -9.29 -9.24 -5.03
CA PHE A 61 -8.73 -10.30 -4.17
C PHE A 61 -9.55 -11.60 -4.14
N PRO A 62 -10.88 -11.60 -3.90
CA PRO A 62 -11.67 -12.83 -3.86
C PRO A 62 -11.81 -13.53 -5.21
N ILE A 63 -11.55 -12.85 -6.34
CA ILE A 63 -11.64 -13.43 -7.68
C ILE A 63 -10.39 -14.26 -8.01
N PHE A 64 -9.21 -13.85 -7.52
CA PHE A 64 -7.95 -14.55 -7.77
C PHE A 64 -7.96 -16.05 -7.42
N PRO A 65 -8.40 -16.50 -6.23
CA PRO A 65 -8.42 -17.93 -5.92
C PRO A 65 -9.40 -18.71 -6.80
N TRP A 66 -10.53 -18.09 -7.20
CA TRP A 66 -11.48 -18.70 -8.14
C TRP A 66 -10.87 -18.88 -9.53
N PHE A 67 -10.20 -17.84 -10.04
CA PHE A 67 -9.51 -17.90 -11.32
C PHE A 67 -8.37 -18.92 -11.30
N TYR A 68 -7.61 -18.99 -10.21
CA TYR A 68 -6.57 -20.00 -10.02
C TYR A 68 -7.15 -21.42 -10.11
N ASN A 69 -8.19 -21.74 -9.33
CA ASN A 69 -8.83 -23.05 -9.37
C ASN A 69 -9.40 -23.38 -10.76
N TYR A 70 -9.98 -22.40 -11.45
CA TYR A 70 -10.46 -22.57 -12.82
C TYR A 70 -9.33 -22.91 -13.81
N ALA A 71 -8.16 -22.28 -13.66
CA ALA A 71 -7.02 -22.50 -14.53
C ALA A 71 -6.29 -23.81 -14.24
N THR A 72 -6.29 -24.28 -12.98
CA THR A 72 -5.53 -25.47 -12.56
C THR A 72 -6.34 -26.77 -12.56
N MET A 73 -7.68 -26.71 -12.41
CA MET A 73 -8.54 -27.91 -12.34
C MET A 73 -9.08 -28.30 -13.72
N SER A 74 -9.43 -29.58 -13.88
CA SER A 74 -10.22 -30.02 -15.04
C SER A 74 -11.64 -29.45 -14.97
N ARG A 75 -12.32 -29.35 -16.13
CA ARG A 75 -13.67 -28.77 -16.21
C ARG A 75 -14.66 -29.45 -15.26
N GLU A 76 -14.60 -30.78 -15.15
CA GLU A 76 -15.56 -31.53 -14.34
C GLU A 76 -15.27 -31.45 -12.84
N GLU A 77 -13.99 -31.37 -12.45
CA GLU A 77 -13.60 -31.09 -11.07
C GLU A 77 -14.03 -29.69 -10.65
N PHE A 78 -13.87 -28.70 -11.53
CA PHE A 78 -14.31 -27.33 -11.27
C PHE A 78 -15.83 -27.24 -11.10
N MET A 79 -16.61 -27.95 -11.92
CA MET A 79 -18.08 -27.99 -11.78
C MET A 79 -18.49 -28.60 -10.44
N ARG A 80 -17.86 -29.71 -10.03
CA ARG A 80 -18.11 -30.33 -8.72
C ARG A 80 -17.74 -29.40 -7.56
N TYR A 81 -16.57 -28.78 -7.63
CA TYR A 81 -16.11 -27.80 -6.65
C TYR A 81 -17.11 -26.65 -6.49
N ARG A 82 -17.59 -26.08 -7.61
CA ARG A 82 -18.58 -25.00 -7.62
C ARG A 82 -19.90 -25.44 -6.99
N ASP A 83 -20.39 -26.63 -7.33
CA ASP A 83 -21.66 -27.12 -6.81
C ASP A 83 -21.58 -27.40 -5.30
N GLN A 84 -20.47 -27.98 -4.82
CA GLN A 84 -20.20 -28.16 -3.39
C GLN A 84 -20.15 -26.82 -2.64
N TYR A 85 -19.46 -25.82 -3.21
CA TYR A 85 -19.40 -24.48 -2.63
C TYR A 85 -20.80 -23.84 -2.53
N ASN A 86 -21.64 -23.99 -3.55
CA ASN A 86 -23.01 -23.47 -3.56
C ASN A 86 -23.91 -24.14 -2.51
N ILE A 87 -23.74 -25.44 -2.26
CA ILE A 87 -24.47 -26.16 -1.21
C ILE A 87 -24.13 -25.56 0.16
N VAL A 88 -22.85 -25.35 0.45
CA VAL A 88 -22.39 -24.74 1.72
C VAL A 88 -22.95 -23.33 1.89
N ILE A 89 -22.98 -22.50 0.84
CA ILE A 89 -23.61 -21.18 0.91
C ILE A 89 -25.09 -21.29 1.26
N ARG A 90 -25.81 -22.22 0.62
CA ARG A 90 -27.23 -22.41 0.85
C ARG A 90 -27.53 -22.83 2.29
N GLU A 91 -26.70 -23.70 2.85
CA GLU A 91 -26.80 -24.10 4.26
C GLU A 91 -26.56 -22.92 5.20
N ARG A 92 -25.53 -22.10 4.93
CA ARG A 92 -25.25 -20.87 5.69
C ARG A 92 -26.42 -19.90 5.67
N GLN A 93 -27.01 -19.67 4.50
CA GLN A 93 -28.15 -18.77 4.33
C GLN A 93 -29.41 -19.29 5.03
N LYS A 94 -29.65 -20.60 4.98
CA LYS A 94 -30.88 -21.22 5.49
C LYS A 94 -30.85 -21.44 7.00
N PHE A 95 -29.71 -21.87 7.54
CA PHE A 95 -29.62 -22.32 8.93
C PHE A 95 -28.74 -21.42 9.81
N GLY A 96 -28.01 -20.46 9.23
CA GLY A 96 -27.08 -19.61 9.99
C GLY A 96 -25.92 -20.39 10.63
N THR A 97 -25.71 -21.62 10.21
CA THR A 97 -24.58 -22.46 10.64
C THR A 97 -23.35 -22.14 9.78
N SER A 98 -22.14 -22.29 10.34
CA SER A 98 -20.85 -22.14 9.62
C SER A 98 -20.65 -20.80 8.87
N LEU A 99 -20.98 -19.67 9.50
CA LEU A 99 -20.74 -18.33 8.94
C LEU A 99 -19.28 -18.15 8.52
N TYR A 100 -19.09 -17.59 7.33
CA TYR A 100 -17.76 -17.30 6.81
C TYR A 100 -17.24 -15.95 7.35
N PHE A 101 -16.26 -15.99 8.25
CA PHE A 101 -15.48 -14.83 8.64
C PHE A 101 -14.07 -14.89 8.05
N PRO A 102 -13.61 -13.88 7.28
CA PRO A 102 -12.33 -13.92 6.57
C PRO A 102 -11.10 -14.25 7.43
N PHE A 103 -11.16 -14.00 8.75
CA PHE A 103 -10.05 -14.18 9.68
C PHE A 103 -10.30 -15.22 10.78
N PHE A 104 -11.53 -15.72 10.93
CA PHE A 104 -11.93 -16.62 12.02
C PHE A 104 -12.89 -17.67 11.47
N ASN A 105 -12.34 -18.68 10.80
CA ASN A 105 -13.16 -19.72 10.19
C ASN A 105 -12.64 -21.11 10.52
N ASP A 106 -13.43 -21.86 11.28
CA ASP A 106 -13.33 -23.32 11.38
C ASP A 106 -14.05 -23.95 10.16
N ASN A 107 -13.55 -23.69 8.95
CA ASN A 107 -14.18 -24.14 7.71
C ASN A 107 -13.92 -25.64 7.43
N LYS A 108 -14.35 -26.53 8.33
CA LYS A 108 -14.31 -27.99 8.10
C LYS A 108 -15.11 -28.45 6.87
N ALA A 109 -16.09 -27.63 6.45
CA ALA A 109 -16.96 -27.92 5.30
C ALA A 109 -16.30 -27.70 3.92
N VAL A 110 -15.23 -26.89 3.84
CA VAL A 110 -14.49 -26.65 2.58
C VAL A 110 -13.22 -27.51 2.51
N THR A 111 -12.62 -27.86 3.64
CA THR A 111 -11.42 -28.72 3.73
C THR A 111 -11.65 -30.16 3.27
N GLY A 112 -12.89 -30.59 3.05
CA GLY A 112 -13.20 -31.89 2.43
C GLY A 112 -13.03 -31.91 0.91
N VAL A 113 -12.94 -30.74 0.28
CA VAL A 113 -12.61 -30.58 -1.13
C VAL A 113 -11.18 -30.10 -1.18
N VAL A 114 -10.27 -31.05 -1.30
CA VAL A 114 -8.84 -30.75 -1.32
C VAL A 114 -8.55 -29.88 -2.53
N SER A 115 -8.29 -28.59 -2.30
CA SER A 115 -7.67 -27.75 -3.31
C SER A 115 -6.26 -28.33 -3.52
N PRO A 116 -5.83 -28.61 -4.77
CA PRO A 116 -4.55 -29.27 -5.04
C PRO A 116 -3.32 -28.53 -4.48
N ALA A 117 -3.48 -27.25 -4.07
CA ALA A 117 -2.45 -26.49 -3.35
C ALA A 117 -2.14 -27.03 -1.94
N GLU A 118 -3.07 -27.72 -1.28
CA GLU A 118 -2.80 -28.37 0.02
C GLU A 118 -2.18 -29.77 -0.13
N ASP A 119 -2.41 -30.46 -1.25
CA ASP A 119 -1.80 -31.77 -1.51
C ASP A 119 -0.32 -31.65 -1.86
N VAL A 120 0.11 -30.61 -2.59
CA VAL A 120 1.54 -30.38 -2.89
C VAL A 120 2.39 -30.17 -1.63
N LYS A 121 1.77 -29.79 -0.50
CA LYS A 121 2.47 -29.62 0.79
C LYS A 121 2.55 -30.88 1.64
N LYS A 122 1.82 -31.94 1.31
CA LYS A 122 1.82 -33.20 2.07
C LYS A 122 2.82 -34.23 1.55
N ASP A 123 3.39 -33.99 0.38
CA ASP A 123 4.33 -34.89 -0.29
C ASP A 123 5.81 -34.47 -0.12
N VAL A 124 6.15 -33.68 0.91
CA VAL A 124 7.54 -33.34 1.31
C VAL A 124 7.79 -33.70 2.77
#